data_AF-A0A7C4VYM0-F1
#
_entry.id   AF-A0A7C4VYM0-F1
#
_cell.length_a   1.000
_cell.length_b   1.000
_cell.length_c   1.000
_cell.angle_alpha   90.00
_cell.angle_beta   90.00
_cell.angle_gamma   90.00
#
_symmetry.space_group_name_H-M   'P 1'
#
loop_
_entity.id
_entity.type
_entity.pdbx_description
1 polymer ?
#
loop_
_entity_poly.entity_id
_entity_poly.type
_entity_poly.pdbx_seq_one_letter_code
_entity_poly.pdbx_strand_id
1 'polypeptide(L)'
;SNEELYEYNVAGPICESSDVFGFNVKLNKVNPGDILAIMNTGAYGFSMSSNYNSRPRAAIIIFHEGKTYLARRRETYMDLFSHEIF
;
A
#
# COMPACT_ATOMS: atom_id res chain seq x y z
N SER A 1 23.69 -2.55 -8.61
CA SER A 1 23.86 -3.84 -9.30
C SER A 1 23.66 -3.59 -10.79
N ASN A 2 24.47 -4.20 -11.66
CA ASN A 2 24.29 -4.15 -13.13
C ASN A 2 23.17 -5.11 -13.55
N GLU A 3 22.00 -4.97 -12.95
CA GLU A 3 20.85 -5.82 -13.25
C GLU A 3 20.03 -5.21 -14.39
N GLU A 4 19.57 -6.08 -15.29
CA GLU A 4 18.70 -5.69 -16.41
C GLU A 4 17.37 -5.18 -15.86
N LEU A 5 16.94 -4.02 -16.36
CA LEU A 5 15.68 -3.38 -15.98
C LEU A 5 14.59 -3.70 -17.00
N TYR A 6 13.41 -3.99 -16.48
CA TYR A 6 12.18 -4.24 -17.23
C TYR A 6 11.20 -3.11 -16.97
N GLU A 7 10.36 -2.79 -17.96
CA GLU A 7 9.34 -1.76 -17.86
C GLU A 7 7.99 -2.36 -17.42
N TYR A 8 7.37 -1.78 -16.39
CA TYR A 8 6.11 -2.23 -15.80
C TYR A 8 5.12 -1.08 -15.57
N ASN A 9 3.83 -1.38 -15.64
CA ASN A 9 2.80 -0.58 -14.99
C ASN A 9 2.49 -1.20 -13.63
N VAL A 10 2.55 -0.39 -12.57
CA VAL A 10 2.32 -0.85 -11.19
C VAL A 10 0.90 -0.45 -10.79
N ALA A 11 -0.02 -1.42 -10.83
CA ALA A 11 -1.42 -1.24 -10.44
C ALA A 11 -1.69 -1.73 -9.02
N GLY A 12 -2.74 -1.19 -8.40
CA GLY A 12 -3.30 -1.75 -7.19
C GLY A 12 -4.29 -2.89 -7.48
N PRO A 13 -4.88 -3.49 -6.43
CA PRO A 13 -5.74 -4.66 -6.53
C PRO A 13 -7.23 -4.33 -6.72
N ILE A 14 -7.59 -3.07 -6.98
CA ILE A 14 -8.98 -2.63 -7.11
C ILE A 14 -9.43 -2.82 -8.56
N CYS A 15 -10.69 -3.22 -8.75
CA CYS A 15 -11.33 -3.35 -10.07
C CYS A 15 -11.70 -1.97 -10.65
N GLU A 16 -10.73 -1.07 -10.71
CA GLU A 16 -10.88 0.29 -11.21
C GLU A 16 -9.65 0.65 -12.05
N SER A 17 -9.87 1.14 -13.27
CA SER A 17 -8.78 1.42 -14.23
C SER A 17 -7.82 2.50 -13.76
N SER A 18 -8.24 3.38 -12.85
CA SER A 18 -7.40 4.42 -12.25
C SER A 18 -6.65 3.98 -10.99
N ASP A 19 -6.79 2.73 -10.53
CA ASP A 19 -6.01 2.20 -9.40
C ASP A 19 -4.57 1.85 -9.85
N VAL A 20 -3.79 2.89 -10.13
CA VAL A 20 -2.42 2.78 -10.65
C VAL A 20 -1.47 3.64 -9.82
N PHE A 21 -0.39 3.02 -9.35
CA PHE A 21 0.68 3.70 -8.60
C PHE A 21 1.74 4.33 -9.52
N GLY A 22 1.96 3.77 -10.71
CA GLY A 22 2.90 4.31 -11.68
C GLY A 22 2.84 3.61 -13.03
N PHE A 23 3.06 4.40 -14.08
CA PHE A 23 3.17 3.91 -15.45
C PHE A 23 4.65 3.88 -15.87
N ASN A 24 5.00 2.90 -16.70
CA ASN A 24 6.32 2.76 -17.33
C ASN A 24 7.48 2.80 -16.31
N VAL A 25 7.27 2.17 -15.16
CA VAL A 25 8.24 2.09 -14.06
C VAL A 25 9.30 1.06 -14.43
N LYS A 26 10.57 1.46 -14.37
CA LYS A 26 11.70 0.54 -14.58
C LYS A 26 12.07 -0.14 -13.28
N LEU A 27 11.96 -1.46 -13.24
CA LEU A 27 12.29 -2.28 -12.08
C LEU A 27 13.16 -3.46 -12.50
N ASN A 28 13.85 -4.06 -11.53
CA ASN A 28 14.39 -5.41 -11.71
C ASN A 28 13.24 -6.39 -12.03
N LYS A 29 13.56 -7.58 -12.52
CA LYS A 29 12.57 -8.63 -12.76
C LYS A 29 11.73 -8.90 -11.49
N VAL A 30 10.42 -8.74 -11.60
CA VAL A 30 9.46 -8.94 -10.50
C VAL A 30 8.76 -10.29 -10.62
N ASN A 31 8.56 -10.98 -9.51
CA ASN A 31 7.83 -12.25 -9.38
C ASN A 31 6.74 -12.15 -8.30
N PRO A 32 5.69 -13.00 -8.35
CA PRO A 32 4.73 -13.10 -7.26
C PRO A 32 5.41 -13.36 -5.91
N GLY A 33 5.07 -12.54 -4.91
CA GLY A 33 5.68 -12.61 -3.57
C GLY A 33 6.77 -11.56 -3.32
N ASP A 34 7.29 -10.90 -4.37
CA ASP A 34 8.23 -9.79 -4.19
C ASP A 34 7.56 -8.59 -3.52
N ILE A 35 8.36 -7.81 -2.79
CA ILE A 35 7.89 -6.62 -2.07
C ILE A 35 8.32 -5.38 -2.83
N LEU A 36 7.34 -4.56 -3.21
CA LEU A 36 7.58 -3.24 -3.78
C LEU A 36 7.45 -2.16 -2.70
N ALA A 37 8.38 -1.21 -2.70
CA ALA A 37 8.36 -0.05 -1.80
C ALA A 37 8.01 1.22 -2.60
N ILE A 38 6.92 1.88 -2.22
CA ILE A 38 6.56 3.19 -2.74
C ILE A 38 7.11 4.25 -1.78
N MET A 39 8.10 4.99 -2.27
CA MET A 39 8.81 6.01 -1.50
C MET A 39 7.98 7.30 -1.38
N ASN A 40 8.35 8.17 -0.43
CA ASN A 40 7.76 9.50 -0.24
C ASN A 40 6.25 9.52 0.06
N THR A 41 5.74 8.46 0.70
CA THR A 41 4.32 8.31 1.07
C THR A 41 3.97 8.86 2.46
N GLY A 42 4.92 9.53 3.12
CA GLY A 42 4.77 10.01 4.50
C GLY A 42 3.76 11.14 4.69
N ALA A 43 3.56 11.98 3.67
CA ALA A 43 2.53 13.02 3.64
C ALA A 43 1.43 12.65 2.66
N TYR A 44 0.18 12.94 3.00
CA TYR A 44 -1.02 12.73 2.17
C TYR A 44 -1.34 11.27 1.78
N GLY A 45 -0.45 10.30 2.01
CA GLY A 45 -0.72 8.88 1.71
C GLY A 45 -1.79 8.30 2.63
N PHE A 46 -1.45 8.05 3.90
CA PHE A 46 -2.42 7.47 4.83
C PHE A 46 -3.65 8.37 5.06
N SER A 47 -3.45 9.69 5.14
CA SER A 47 -4.55 10.64 5.41
C SER A 47 -5.58 10.70 4.28
N MET A 48 -5.21 10.37 3.04
CA MET A 48 -6.16 10.27 1.91
C MET A 48 -6.59 8.83 1.63
N SER A 49 -6.14 7.85 2.42
CA SER A 49 -6.59 6.46 2.25
C SER A 49 -8.06 6.30 2.63
N SER A 50 -8.77 5.49 1.85
CA SER A 50 -10.20 5.21 2.02
C SER A 50 -10.46 3.72 2.24
N ASN A 51 -11.69 3.39 2.61
CA ASN A 51 -12.18 2.02 2.66
C ASN A 51 -12.89 1.61 1.36
N TYR A 52 -12.54 2.23 0.23
CA TYR A 52 -13.13 1.92 -1.07
C TYR A 52 -12.98 0.43 -1.40
N ASN A 53 -14.03 -0.16 -2.00
CA ASN A 53 -14.20 -1.60 -2.18
C ASN A 53 -14.04 -2.42 -0.88
N SER A 54 -14.52 -1.88 0.25
CA SER A 54 -14.53 -2.54 1.56
C SER A 54 -13.16 -3.06 1.97
N ARG A 55 -12.09 -2.31 1.65
CA ARG A 55 -10.72 -2.68 2.00
C ARG A 55 -10.33 -2.01 3.32
N PRO A 56 -9.87 -2.77 4.33
CA PRO A 56 -9.36 -2.19 5.57
C PRO A 56 -8.08 -1.38 5.34
N ARG A 57 -7.94 -0.21 5.97
CA ARG A 57 -6.72 0.61 5.86
C ARG A 57 -5.51 -0.11 6.46
N ALA A 58 -4.35 0.17 5.87
CA ALA A 58 -3.07 -0.42 6.26
C ALA A 58 -2.63 -0.03 7.69
N ALA A 59 -1.74 -0.83 8.28
CA ALA A 59 -1.05 -0.45 9.51
C ALA A 59 -0.02 0.65 9.26
N ILE A 60 0.31 1.41 10.30
CA ILE A 60 1.45 2.34 10.32
C ILE A 60 2.44 1.83 11.37
N ILE A 61 3.68 1.64 10.95
CA ILE A 61 4.79 1.25 11.81
C ILE A 61 5.79 2.41 11.86
N ILE A 62 6.22 2.77 13.06
CA ILE A 62 7.34 3.68 13.27
C ILE A 62 8.58 2.84 13.52
N PHE A 63 9.65 3.11 12.79
CA PHE A 63 10.97 2.56 13.06
C PHE A 63 11.84 3.65 13.69
N HIS A 64 12.35 3.39 14.88
CA HIS A 64 13.18 4.35 15.62
C HIS A 64 14.22 3.58 16.46
N GLU A 65 15.49 3.97 16.32
CA GLU A 65 16.62 3.39 17.05
C GLU A 65 16.68 1.85 17.01
N GLY A 66 16.53 1.27 15.81
CA GLY A 66 16.59 -0.19 15.64
C GLY A 66 15.35 -0.94 16.13
N LYS A 67 14.33 -0.24 16.64
CA LYS A 67 13.09 -0.83 17.15
C LYS A 67 11.90 -0.41 16.29
N THR A 68 10.92 -1.31 16.19
CA THR A 68 9.64 -1.05 15.52
C THR A 68 8.53 -0.85 16.54
N TYR A 69 7.64 0.08 16.25
CA TYR A 69 6.48 0.41 17.07
C TYR A 69 5.24 0.46 16.19
N LEU A 70 4.16 -0.21 16.62
CA LEU A 70 2.87 -0.12 15.94
C LEU A 70 2.20 1.21 16.29
N ALA A 71 2.28 2.17 15.39
CA ALA A 71 1.65 3.49 15.59
C ALA A 71 0.15 3.45 15.28
N ARG A 72 -0.26 2.65 14.29
CA ARG A 72 -1.66 2.39 13.97
C ARG A 72 -1.83 0.94 13.53
N ARG A 73 -2.74 0.21 14.18
CA ARG A 73 -3.11 -1.15 13.74
C ARG A 73 -3.78 -1.12 12.37
N ARG A 74 -3.61 -2.19 11.61
CA ARG A 74 -4.42 -2.45 10.42
C ARG A 74 -5.89 -2.52 10.84
N GLU A 75 -6.77 -1.98 10.01
CA GLU A 75 -8.21 -2.17 10.19
C GLU A 75 -8.60 -3.63 9.91
N THR A 76 -9.65 -4.05 10.57
CA THR A 76 -10.31 -5.34 10.39
C THR A 76 -11.58 -5.13 9.58
N TYR A 77 -12.18 -6.20 9.08
CA TYR A 77 -13.49 -6.10 8.44
C TYR A 77 -14.56 -5.58 9.41
N MET A 78 -14.47 -5.89 10.70
CA MET A 78 -15.42 -5.38 11.70
C MET A 78 -15.31 -3.87 11.90
N ASP A 79 -14.13 -3.28 11.71
CA ASP A 79 -13.99 -1.81 11.75
C ASP A 79 -14.77 -1.14 10.61
N LEU A 80 -15.01 -1.83 9.50
CA LEU A 80 -15.81 -1.28 8.39
C LEU A 80 -17.28 -1.15 8.75
N PHE A 81 -17.78 -2.01 9.64
CA PHE A 81 -19.17 -2.03 10.07
C PHE A 81 -19.40 -1.24 11.37
N SER A 82 -18.39 -0.54 11.89
CA SER A 82 -18.45 0.08 13.22
C SER A 82 -19.51 1.18 13.35
N HIS A 83 -20.04 1.67 12.23
CA HIS A 83 -21.06 2.71 12.19
C HIS A 83 -22.43 2.21 11.68
N GLU A 84 -22.55 0.92 11.36
CA GLU A 84 -23.83 0.35 10.96
C GLU A 84 -24.75 0.21 12.18
N ILE A 85 -26.04 0.49 11.99
CA ILE A 85 -27.07 0.32 13.02
C ILE A 85 -27.90 -0.91 12.62
N PHE A 86 -27.94 -1.90 13.51
CA PHE A 86 -28.70 -3.14 13.34
C PHE A 86 -29.92 -3.16 14.26
#